data_AF-A0A556UD76-F1
#
_entry.id   AF-A0A556UD76-F1
#
_cell.length_a   1.000
_cell.length_b   1.000
_cell.length_c   1.000
_cell.angle_alpha   90.00
_cell.angle_beta   90.00
_cell.angle_gamma   90.00
#
_symmetry.space_group_name_H-M   'P 1'
#
loop_
_entity.id
_entity.type
_entity.pdbx_description
1 polymer ?
#
loop_
_entity_poly.entity_id
_entity_poly.type
_entity_poly.pdbx_seq_one_letter_code
_entity_poly.pdbx_strand_id
1 'polypeptide(L)'
;MNKKAGIISALAIIIVGLAACLGLVLNKTSKNTVISQAKVTQKNKQKTIKKIKIGLPTIFIHGYGSSYHAEEHMVNAAVQAGVTNSKNVIRADVASSGQVKLIGSFSKDAKNPIVEVNLEQGYGDAQDVRNVLEALQNKYSFKEVNLVGHSYGNLMVANYINDNYQIKTLPTINKVVSIAGHYNGWLGEEEASTSPIKNKKTGEPEKFSSSFKQLLTLRQHYPKQIQVLNMYGDLEDGSKSDGSVAVSSAQSYKYLINGRAKSYREIEFTGKNAQHSRLHRNSQVDKALIEFLWNK
;
A
#
# COMPACT_ATOMS: atom_id res chain seq x y z
N MET A 1 39.09 44.64 -33.91
CA MET A 1 38.21 45.29 -34.90
C MET A 1 36.78 44.79 -34.70
N ASN A 2 35.88 45.70 -34.32
CA ASN A 2 34.43 45.81 -34.63
C ASN A 2 33.55 44.54 -34.69
N LYS A 3 32.35 44.45 -34.08
CA LYS A 3 31.44 45.42 -33.45
C LYS A 3 30.43 44.63 -32.57
N LYS A 4 30.10 45.16 -31.39
CA LYS A 4 28.94 44.78 -30.54
C LYS A 4 27.80 45.78 -30.76
N ALA A 5 26.56 45.31 -30.75
CA ALA A 5 25.30 45.95 -30.32
C ALA A 5 24.18 44.94 -30.66
N GLY A 6 23.20 44.58 -29.85
CA GLY A 6 22.60 45.13 -28.64
C GLY A 6 21.08 45.03 -28.83
N ILE A 7 20.33 44.46 -27.88
CA ILE A 7 18.89 44.70 -27.64
C ILE A 7 18.63 44.33 -26.17
N ILE A 8 18.37 45.35 -25.36
CA ILE A 8 17.67 45.28 -24.07
C ILE A 8 16.60 46.36 -24.19
N SER A 9 15.33 46.00 -24.03
CA SER A 9 14.24 46.97 -23.93
C SER A 9 13.28 46.53 -22.84
N ALA A 10 13.42 47.18 -21.68
CA ALA A 10 12.40 47.29 -20.65
C ALA A 10 11.60 48.58 -20.91
N LEU A 11 10.27 48.48 -20.84
CA LEU A 11 9.34 49.62 -20.71
C LEU A 11 8.49 49.38 -19.46
N ALA A 12 7.92 50.37 -18.77
CA ALA A 12 8.24 51.77 -18.45
C ALA A 12 7.09 52.19 -17.53
N ILE A 13 7.43 52.89 -16.46
CA ILE A 13 6.54 53.35 -15.37
C ILE A 13 5.72 54.55 -15.84
N ILE A 14 4.42 54.60 -15.49
CA ILE A 14 3.59 55.81 -15.59
C ILE A 14 3.31 56.34 -14.19
N ILE A 15 3.86 57.52 -13.90
CA ILE A 15 3.53 58.40 -12.77
C ILE A 15 2.67 59.54 -13.33
N VAL A 16 1.53 59.82 -12.70
CA VAL A 16 0.88 61.14 -12.76
C VAL A 16 0.51 61.52 -11.33
N GLY A 17 0.96 62.69 -10.91
CA GLY A 17 0.59 63.34 -9.66
C GLY A 17 0.07 64.77 -9.90
N LEU A 18 -0.28 65.42 -8.78
CA LEU A 18 -0.78 66.80 -8.56
C LEU A 18 -2.31 66.96 -8.65
N ALA A 19 -3.02 67.67 -7.77
CA ALA A 19 -2.61 68.77 -6.89
C ALA A 19 -3.49 68.90 -5.61
N ALA A 20 -2.99 69.71 -4.68
CA ALA A 20 -3.46 70.00 -3.33
C ALA A 20 -4.70 70.93 -3.22
N CYS A 21 -5.37 70.92 -2.07
CA CYS A 21 -5.91 72.12 -1.41
C CYS A 21 -6.25 71.88 0.07
N LEU A 22 -6.00 72.90 0.87
CA LEU A 22 -5.96 72.96 2.33
C LEU A 22 -7.28 73.49 2.91
N GLY A 23 -7.77 72.85 3.98
CA GLY A 23 -8.54 73.48 5.06
C GLY A 23 -10.01 73.85 4.82
N LEU A 24 -10.92 73.16 5.52
CA LEU A 24 -12.05 73.80 6.24
C LEU A 24 -12.59 72.85 7.32
N VAL A 25 -12.57 73.36 8.54
CA VAL A 25 -13.10 72.79 9.78
C VAL A 25 -14.61 72.68 9.71
N LEU A 26 -15.21 71.57 10.13
CA LEU A 26 -16.47 71.57 10.89
C LEU A 26 -16.56 70.35 11.81
N ASN A 27 -16.35 70.64 13.10
CA ASN A 27 -16.62 69.76 14.23
C ASN A 27 -18.14 69.75 14.48
N LYS A 28 -18.79 68.59 14.44
CA LYS A 28 -20.12 68.42 15.04
C LYS A 28 -20.24 67.03 15.67
N THR A 29 -20.35 67.07 16.99
CA THR A 29 -20.60 66.00 17.93
C THR A 29 -21.88 65.23 17.62
N SER A 30 -21.82 63.89 17.72
CA SER A 30 -22.99 63.08 18.07
C SER A 30 -22.58 61.83 18.85
N LYS A 31 -23.43 61.52 19.81
CA LYS A 31 -23.27 60.60 20.95
C LYS A 31 -23.49 59.13 20.55
N ASN A 32 -22.92 58.26 21.40
CA ASN A 32 -23.36 56.90 21.74
C ASN A 32 -23.50 55.87 20.60
N THR A 33 -22.72 54.78 20.70
CA THR A 33 -23.25 53.45 21.08
C THR A 33 -22.05 52.53 21.34
N VAL A 34 -21.84 52.16 22.60
CA VAL A 34 -20.99 51.02 22.97
C VAL A 34 -21.77 49.76 22.60
N ILE A 35 -21.51 49.20 21.42
CA ILE A 35 -21.97 47.85 21.09
C ILE A 35 -21.00 46.88 21.75
N SER A 36 -21.45 46.22 22.82
CA SER A 36 -20.73 45.09 23.41
C SER A 36 -20.64 43.98 22.35
N GLN A 37 -19.43 43.67 21.88
CA GLN A 37 -19.20 42.47 21.09
C GLN A 37 -19.19 41.27 22.04
N ALA A 38 -20.35 40.62 22.17
CA ALA A 38 -20.42 39.29 22.73
C ALA A 38 -19.63 38.33 21.82
N LYS A 39 -18.51 37.81 22.32
CA LYS A 39 -17.75 36.71 21.70
C LYS A 39 -18.65 35.48 21.61
N VAL A 40 -19.27 35.26 20.45
CA VAL A 40 -19.87 33.97 20.10
C VAL A 40 -18.72 32.99 19.87
N THR A 41 -18.34 32.28 20.94
CA THR A 41 -17.41 31.15 20.85
C THR A 41 -18.22 29.93 20.42
N GLN A 42 -18.29 29.64 19.13
CA GLN A 42 -18.77 28.34 18.65
C GLN A 42 -17.79 27.25 19.08
N LYS A 43 -18.08 26.60 20.21
CA LYS A 43 -17.50 25.29 20.54
C LYS A 43 -18.06 24.26 19.55
N ASN A 44 -17.39 24.08 18.42
CA ASN A 44 -17.55 22.86 17.62
C ASN A 44 -17.04 21.67 18.46
N LYS A 45 -17.94 21.05 19.22
CA LYS A 45 -17.71 19.69 19.75
C LYS A 45 -17.61 18.76 18.54
N GLN A 46 -16.39 18.49 18.09
CA GLN A 46 -16.11 17.35 17.21
C GLN A 46 -16.62 16.10 17.93
N LYS A 47 -17.80 15.62 17.51
CA LYS A 47 -18.40 14.38 18.02
C LYS A 47 -17.44 13.26 17.62
N THR A 48 -16.65 12.77 18.57
CA THR A 48 -15.71 11.68 18.35
C THR A 48 -16.53 10.46 17.96
N ILE A 49 -16.56 10.10 16.68
CA ILE A 49 -17.25 8.90 16.22
C ILE A 49 -16.52 7.72 16.84
N LYS A 50 -17.20 6.99 17.73
CA LYS A 50 -16.64 5.81 18.37
C LYS A 50 -16.43 4.73 17.32
N LYS A 51 -15.18 4.44 16.98
CA LYS A 51 -14.78 3.40 16.03
C LYS A 51 -15.26 2.02 16.49
N ILE A 52 -15.68 1.17 15.55
CA ILE A 52 -16.14 -0.19 15.85
C ILE A 52 -14.92 -1.08 16.07
N LYS A 53 -14.84 -1.74 17.23
CA LYS A 53 -13.75 -2.69 17.51
C LYS A 53 -13.93 -3.96 16.67
N ILE A 54 -12.86 -4.41 16.02
CA ILE A 54 -12.81 -5.65 15.25
C ILE A 54 -11.58 -6.49 15.65
N GLY A 55 -11.49 -7.73 15.18
CA GLY A 55 -10.32 -8.58 15.31
C GLY A 55 -9.15 -8.16 14.41
N LEU A 56 -8.26 -9.10 14.10
CA LEU A 56 -7.10 -8.90 13.21
C LEU A 56 -7.53 -8.97 11.74
N PRO A 57 -7.63 -7.86 10.99
CA PRO A 57 -7.95 -7.89 9.57
C PRO A 57 -6.83 -8.49 8.73
N THR A 58 -7.22 -9.11 7.61
CA THR A 58 -6.32 -9.55 6.53
C THR A 58 -6.70 -8.84 5.24
N ILE A 59 -5.75 -8.13 4.64
CA ILE A 59 -5.95 -7.33 3.43
C ILE A 59 -5.34 -8.07 2.25
N PHE A 60 -6.13 -8.32 1.21
CA PHE A 60 -5.69 -8.93 -0.04
C PHE A 60 -5.52 -7.87 -1.13
N ILE A 61 -4.39 -7.91 -1.83
CA ILE A 61 -3.99 -6.93 -2.85
C ILE A 61 -3.60 -7.66 -4.14
N HIS A 62 -4.31 -7.35 -5.22
CA HIS A 62 -4.14 -7.99 -6.53
C HIS A 62 -2.90 -7.52 -7.28
N GLY A 63 -2.53 -8.28 -8.33
CA GLY A 63 -1.49 -7.93 -9.28
C GLY A 63 -1.91 -6.88 -10.31
N TYR A 64 -0.96 -6.46 -11.15
CA TYR A 64 -1.15 -5.46 -12.20
C TYR A 64 -2.22 -5.89 -13.22
N GLY A 65 -3.08 -4.95 -13.62
CA GLY A 65 -4.14 -5.18 -14.61
C GLY A 65 -5.30 -6.05 -14.11
N SER A 66 -5.37 -6.33 -12.81
CA SER A 66 -6.39 -7.17 -12.19
C SER A 66 -7.40 -6.34 -11.38
N SER A 67 -8.22 -7.02 -10.59
CA SER A 67 -9.20 -6.46 -9.65
C SER A 67 -9.35 -7.41 -8.46
N TYR A 68 -10.15 -7.02 -7.46
CA TYR A 68 -10.51 -7.84 -6.29
C TYR A 68 -11.07 -9.24 -6.61
N HIS A 69 -11.51 -9.50 -7.86
CA HIS A 69 -11.96 -10.82 -8.31
C HIS A 69 -10.84 -11.87 -8.34
N ALA A 70 -9.56 -11.48 -8.36
CA ALA A 70 -8.46 -12.44 -8.32
C ALA A 70 -8.34 -13.12 -6.94
N GLU A 71 -8.86 -12.47 -5.91
CA GLU A 71 -8.73 -12.83 -4.50
C GLU A 71 -9.89 -13.71 -4.04
N GLU A 72 -11.07 -13.57 -4.68
CA GLU A 72 -12.32 -14.21 -4.28
C GLU A 72 -12.17 -15.73 -4.08
N HIS A 73 -11.34 -16.41 -4.88
CA HIS A 73 -11.11 -17.85 -4.69
C HIS A 73 -10.49 -18.16 -3.32
N MET A 74 -9.37 -17.51 -2.99
CA MET A 74 -8.68 -17.70 -1.70
C MET A 74 -9.54 -17.25 -0.53
N VAL A 75 -10.28 -16.14 -0.69
CA VAL A 75 -11.19 -15.61 0.33
C VAL A 75 -12.36 -16.56 0.57
N ASN A 76 -12.96 -17.11 -0.49
CA ASN A 76 -14.01 -18.11 -0.38
C ASN A 76 -13.50 -19.39 0.28
N ALA A 77 -12.28 -19.84 -0.04
CA ALA A 77 -11.66 -20.98 0.63
C ALA A 77 -11.50 -20.72 2.15
N ALA A 78 -11.08 -19.52 2.55
CA ALA A 78 -10.99 -19.14 3.96
C ALA A 78 -12.37 -19.13 4.66
N VAL A 79 -13.42 -18.62 4.00
CA VAL A 79 -14.80 -18.67 4.50
C VAL A 79 -15.27 -20.12 4.66
N GLN A 80 -15.03 -20.97 3.67
CA GLN A 80 -15.41 -22.40 3.72
C GLN A 80 -14.65 -23.17 4.80
N ALA A 81 -13.39 -22.82 5.07
CA ALA A 81 -12.61 -23.36 6.19
C ALA A 81 -13.04 -22.82 7.57
N GLY A 82 -14.06 -21.95 7.64
CA GLY A 82 -14.56 -21.36 8.87
C GLY A 82 -13.54 -20.45 9.56
N VAL A 83 -12.62 -19.85 8.79
CA VAL A 83 -11.71 -18.79 9.26
C VAL A 83 -12.52 -17.56 9.67
N THR A 84 -13.50 -17.23 8.84
CA THR A 84 -14.39 -16.07 8.97
C THR A 84 -15.76 -16.41 8.36
N ASN A 85 -16.69 -15.47 8.43
CA ASN A 85 -18.01 -15.56 7.81
C ASN A 85 -18.05 -14.63 6.60
N SER A 86 -18.88 -14.92 5.58
CA SER A 86 -19.03 -14.06 4.40
C SER A 86 -19.42 -12.61 4.74
N LYS A 87 -20.16 -12.39 5.84
CA LYS A 87 -20.51 -11.04 6.35
C LYS A 87 -19.30 -10.23 6.88
N ASN A 88 -18.17 -10.89 7.13
CA ASN A 88 -16.91 -10.28 7.56
C ASN A 88 -15.89 -10.20 6.42
N VAL A 89 -16.36 -10.29 5.18
CA VAL A 89 -15.60 -9.94 3.97
C VAL A 89 -16.17 -8.64 3.44
N ILE A 90 -15.32 -7.64 3.21
CA ILE A 90 -15.71 -6.37 2.60
C ILE A 90 -14.74 -6.03 1.47
N ARG A 91 -15.13 -5.08 0.63
CA ARG A 91 -14.27 -4.54 -0.43
C ARG A 91 -13.80 -3.13 -0.11
N ALA A 92 -12.56 -2.81 -0.46
CA ALA A 92 -12.03 -1.45 -0.44
C ALA A 92 -11.76 -1.01 -1.88
N ASP A 93 -12.63 -0.16 -2.44
CA ASP A 93 -12.45 0.41 -3.77
C ASP A 93 -11.57 1.66 -3.66
N VAL A 94 -10.41 1.64 -4.29
CA VAL A 94 -9.45 2.74 -4.34
C VAL A 94 -9.56 3.43 -5.70
N ALA A 95 -9.97 4.70 -5.69
CA ALA A 95 -10.00 5.53 -6.88
C ALA A 95 -8.58 5.95 -7.30
N SER A 96 -8.41 6.35 -8.56
CA SER A 96 -7.19 6.96 -9.12
C SER A 96 -6.70 8.19 -8.35
N SER A 97 -7.57 8.85 -7.57
CA SER A 97 -7.22 9.94 -6.66
C SER A 97 -6.64 9.49 -5.31
N GLY A 98 -6.58 8.17 -5.06
CA GLY A 98 -6.23 7.57 -3.76
C GLY A 98 -7.40 7.52 -2.76
N GLN A 99 -8.57 8.05 -3.11
CA GLN A 99 -9.74 7.98 -2.22
C GLN A 99 -10.25 6.54 -2.10
N VAL A 100 -10.48 6.10 -0.86
CA VAL A 100 -10.97 4.75 -0.56
C VAL A 100 -12.43 4.75 -0.14
N LYS A 101 -13.23 3.92 -0.80
CA LYS A 101 -14.61 3.61 -0.44
C LYS A 101 -14.71 2.17 0.07
N LEU A 102 -15.14 2.01 1.32
CA LEU A 102 -15.41 0.70 1.91
C LEU A 102 -16.84 0.24 1.57
N ILE A 103 -16.96 -0.92 0.93
CA ILE A 103 -18.22 -1.52 0.53
C ILE A 103 -18.51 -2.71 1.43
N GLY A 104 -19.60 -2.58 2.20
CA GLY A 104 -19.93 -3.47 3.32
C GLY A 104 -19.50 -2.89 4.66
N SER A 105 -19.67 -3.69 5.72
CA SER A 105 -19.25 -3.30 7.06
C SER A 105 -19.01 -4.49 7.96
N PHE A 106 -17.98 -4.40 8.79
CA PHE A 106 -17.77 -5.37 9.86
C PHE A 106 -18.71 -5.13 11.03
N SER A 107 -19.19 -6.23 11.61
CA SER A 107 -19.85 -6.21 12.90
C SER A 107 -18.84 -5.99 14.03
N LYS A 108 -19.33 -5.59 15.20
CA LYS A 108 -18.51 -5.48 16.40
C LYS A 108 -17.90 -6.85 16.73
N ASP A 109 -16.60 -6.85 17.04
CA ASP A 109 -15.83 -8.04 17.39
C ASP A 109 -15.77 -9.10 16.26
N ALA A 110 -15.93 -8.66 14.99
CA ALA A 110 -15.74 -9.50 13.80
C ALA A 110 -14.40 -10.26 13.89
N LYS A 111 -14.47 -11.59 13.77
CA LYS A 111 -13.31 -12.48 13.82
C LYS A 111 -12.70 -12.61 12.44
N ASN A 112 -11.37 -12.48 12.35
CA ASN A 112 -10.60 -12.55 11.11
C ASN A 112 -11.27 -11.83 9.92
N PRO A 113 -11.58 -10.53 10.05
CA PRO A 113 -12.17 -9.78 8.94
C PRO A 113 -11.24 -9.79 7.72
N ILE A 114 -11.81 -9.93 6.53
CA ILE A 114 -11.07 -9.91 5.28
C ILE A 114 -11.47 -8.67 4.47
N VAL A 115 -10.49 -8.02 3.86
CA VAL A 115 -10.69 -6.90 2.95
C VAL A 115 -10.08 -7.26 1.62
N GLU A 116 -10.89 -7.26 0.57
CA GLU A 116 -10.43 -7.38 -0.81
C GLU A 116 -10.23 -5.98 -1.38
N VAL A 117 -9.01 -5.64 -1.77
CA VAL A 117 -8.70 -4.33 -2.37
C VAL A 117 -9.03 -4.37 -3.85
N ASN A 118 -9.72 -3.34 -4.34
CA ASN A 118 -9.93 -3.11 -5.76
C ASN A 118 -9.29 -1.78 -6.15
N LEU A 119 -8.36 -1.79 -7.10
CA LEU A 119 -7.70 -0.59 -7.61
C LEU A 119 -8.38 -0.18 -8.92
N GLU A 120 -8.90 1.04 -9.01
CA GLU A 120 -9.65 1.51 -10.19
C GLU A 120 -8.85 1.37 -11.50
N GLN A 121 -7.55 1.64 -11.45
CA GLN A 121 -6.66 1.55 -12.61
C GLN A 121 -6.11 0.13 -12.86
N GLY A 122 -6.47 -0.84 -12.02
CA GLY A 122 -5.92 -2.20 -12.05
C GLY A 122 -4.49 -2.31 -11.51
N TYR A 123 -3.89 -1.21 -11.05
CA TYR A 123 -2.60 -1.15 -10.36
C TYR A 123 -2.60 0.04 -9.39
N GLY A 124 -1.59 0.10 -8.53
CA GLY A 124 -1.44 1.15 -7.52
C GLY A 124 -0.05 1.10 -6.90
N ASP A 125 0.16 1.78 -5.78
CA ASP A 125 1.45 1.85 -5.10
C ASP A 125 1.37 1.63 -3.58
N ALA A 126 2.48 1.90 -2.89
CA ALA A 126 2.57 1.83 -1.43
C ALA A 126 1.59 2.78 -0.72
N GLN A 127 1.29 3.93 -1.32
CA GLN A 127 0.37 4.93 -0.78
C GLN A 127 -1.07 4.41 -0.85
N ASP A 128 -1.45 3.64 -1.87
CA ASP A 128 -2.77 3.01 -1.92
C ASP A 128 -2.99 1.99 -0.80
N VAL A 129 -1.98 1.17 -0.48
CA VAL A 129 -2.02 0.26 0.67
C VAL A 129 -2.23 1.04 1.96
N ARG A 130 -1.51 2.16 2.13
CA ARG A 130 -1.67 3.05 3.27
C ARG A 130 -3.08 3.66 3.33
N ASN A 131 -3.60 4.16 2.21
CA ASN A 131 -4.93 4.77 2.11
C ASN A 131 -6.02 3.79 2.55
N VAL A 132 -5.91 2.52 2.15
CA VAL A 132 -6.83 1.45 2.58
C VAL A 132 -6.78 1.26 4.10
N LEU A 133 -5.58 1.17 4.69
CA LEU A 133 -5.42 1.01 6.13
C LEU A 133 -5.95 2.22 6.91
N GLU A 134 -5.72 3.44 6.44
CA GLU A 134 -6.24 4.66 7.06
C GLU A 134 -7.77 4.74 6.96
N ALA A 135 -8.35 4.38 5.81
CA ALA A 135 -9.80 4.30 5.63
C ALA A 135 -10.45 3.28 6.58
N LEU A 136 -9.82 2.11 6.75
CA LEU A 136 -10.23 1.10 7.73
C LEU A 136 -10.10 1.64 9.16
N GLN A 137 -8.96 2.27 9.50
CA GLN A 137 -8.74 2.85 10.82
C GLN A 137 -9.74 3.96 11.12
N ASN A 138 -10.25 4.70 10.14
CA ASN A 138 -11.25 5.75 10.36
C ASN A 138 -12.60 5.19 10.83
N LYS A 139 -12.95 3.97 10.40
CA LYS A 139 -14.22 3.30 10.76
C LYS A 139 -14.08 2.30 11.90
N TYR A 140 -12.93 1.62 11.98
CA TYR A 140 -12.70 0.48 12.87
C TYR A 140 -11.49 0.69 13.78
N SER A 141 -11.50 0.03 14.93
CA SER A 141 -10.38 -0.02 15.86
C SER A 141 -9.78 -1.42 15.83
N PHE A 142 -8.51 -1.50 15.38
CA PHE A 142 -7.66 -2.67 15.35
C PHE A 142 -6.20 -2.21 15.51
N LYS A 143 -5.33 -3.10 15.99
CA LYS A 143 -3.92 -2.79 16.28
C LYS A 143 -2.95 -3.39 15.28
N GLU A 144 -3.32 -4.55 14.75
CA GLU A 144 -2.48 -5.36 13.89
C GLU A 144 -3.19 -5.66 12.57
N VAL A 145 -2.43 -5.97 11.54
CA VAL A 145 -2.96 -6.34 10.22
C VAL A 145 -2.11 -7.45 9.59
N ASN A 146 -2.75 -8.34 8.83
CA ASN A 146 -2.07 -9.24 7.90
C ASN A 146 -2.20 -8.69 6.48
N LEU A 147 -1.17 -8.86 5.65
CA LEU A 147 -1.17 -8.43 4.26
C LEU A 147 -0.90 -9.64 3.33
N VAL A 148 -1.67 -9.75 2.26
CA VAL A 148 -1.51 -10.76 1.21
C VAL A 148 -1.36 -10.04 -0.12
N GLY A 149 -0.27 -10.31 -0.83
CA GLY A 149 -0.03 -9.76 -2.17
C GLY A 149 0.07 -10.86 -3.21
N HIS A 150 -0.52 -10.64 -4.38
CA HIS A 150 -0.25 -11.43 -5.59
C HIS A 150 0.52 -10.60 -6.61
N SER A 151 1.55 -11.20 -7.24
CA SER A 151 2.34 -10.57 -8.30
C SER A 151 2.79 -9.16 -7.90
N TYR A 152 2.40 -8.13 -8.66
CA TYR A 152 2.70 -6.72 -8.39
C TYR A 152 2.21 -6.21 -7.01
N GLY A 153 1.12 -6.75 -6.47
CA GLY A 153 0.63 -6.40 -5.13
C GLY A 153 1.67 -6.65 -4.03
N ASN A 154 2.63 -7.57 -4.25
CA ASN A 154 3.75 -7.78 -3.35
C ASN A 154 4.73 -6.61 -3.29
N LEU A 155 4.94 -5.92 -4.42
CA LEU A 155 5.78 -4.73 -4.45
C LEU A 155 5.09 -3.55 -3.78
N MET A 156 3.76 -3.44 -3.91
CA MET A 156 2.98 -2.45 -3.16
C MET A 156 3.14 -2.68 -1.65
N VAL A 157 3.02 -3.93 -1.18
CA VAL A 157 3.23 -4.29 0.24
C VAL A 157 4.67 -4.02 0.68
N ALA A 158 5.67 -4.42 -0.10
CA ALA A 158 7.07 -4.24 0.24
C ALA A 158 7.46 -2.76 0.35
N ASN A 159 7.02 -1.93 -0.60
CA ASN A 159 7.25 -0.49 -0.56
C ASN A 159 6.43 0.17 0.56
N TYR A 160 5.19 -0.25 0.82
CA TYR A 160 4.43 0.22 1.98
C TYR A 160 5.20 0.01 3.29
N ILE A 161 5.78 -1.17 3.48
CA ILE A 161 6.64 -1.46 4.64
C ILE A 161 7.87 -0.54 4.63
N ASN A 162 8.54 -0.40 3.48
CA ASN A 162 9.74 0.40 3.32
C ASN A 162 9.52 1.88 3.68
N ASP A 163 8.37 2.42 3.30
CA ASP A 163 8.07 3.84 3.39
C ASP A 163 7.43 4.21 4.73
N ASN A 164 6.79 3.24 5.41
CA ASN A 164 5.95 3.52 6.58
C ASN A 164 6.39 2.82 7.88
N TYR A 165 7.52 2.11 7.91
CA TYR A 165 7.96 1.33 9.09
C TYR A 165 8.10 2.15 10.40
N GLN A 166 8.28 3.47 10.32
CA GLN A 166 8.42 4.35 11.49
C GLN A 166 7.08 4.95 11.96
N ILE A 167 6.02 4.86 11.17
CA ILE A 167 4.74 5.56 11.42
C ILE A 167 3.91 4.80 12.44
N LYS A 168 4.04 5.17 13.71
CA LYS A 168 3.40 4.48 14.86
C LYS A 168 1.88 4.61 14.92
N THR A 169 1.28 5.50 14.14
CA THR A 169 -0.18 5.66 14.07
C THR A 169 -0.85 4.60 13.19
N LEU A 170 -0.10 3.99 12.27
CA LEU A 170 -0.56 2.89 11.42
C LEU A 170 -0.58 1.56 12.20
N PRO A 171 -1.41 0.59 11.79
CA PRO A 171 -1.44 -0.72 12.44
C PRO A 171 -0.11 -1.45 12.22
N THR A 172 0.34 -2.20 13.22
CA THR A 172 1.54 -3.02 13.07
C THR A 172 1.25 -4.24 12.21
N ILE A 173 2.17 -4.60 11.32
CA ILE A 173 2.00 -5.78 10.48
C ILE A 173 2.36 -7.02 11.29
N ASN A 174 1.47 -8.02 11.29
CA ASN A 174 1.66 -9.29 11.97
C ASN A 174 2.20 -10.36 11.00
N LYS A 175 1.50 -10.58 9.88
CA LYS A 175 1.89 -11.55 8.86
C LYS A 175 1.87 -10.94 7.46
N VAL A 176 2.82 -11.36 6.62
CA VAL A 176 2.83 -11.08 5.18
C VAL A 176 2.83 -12.41 4.43
N VAL A 177 1.92 -12.54 3.48
CA VAL A 177 1.92 -13.63 2.50
C VAL A 177 2.22 -13.05 1.14
N SER A 178 3.27 -13.54 0.51
CA SER A 178 3.66 -13.19 -0.84
C SER A 178 3.35 -14.34 -1.78
N ILE A 179 2.60 -14.08 -2.85
CA ILE A 179 2.26 -15.06 -3.89
C ILE A 179 2.80 -14.55 -5.22
N ALA A 180 3.74 -15.27 -5.82
CA ALA A 180 4.39 -14.90 -7.07
C ALA A 180 5.02 -13.49 -7.05
N GLY A 181 5.61 -13.08 -5.92
CA GLY A 181 6.27 -11.77 -5.83
C GLY A 181 7.50 -11.69 -6.71
N HIS A 182 7.63 -10.64 -7.53
CA HIS A 182 8.73 -10.47 -8.47
C HIS A 182 9.74 -9.43 -7.97
N TYR A 183 10.34 -9.68 -6.81
CA TYR A 183 11.19 -8.69 -6.12
C TYR A 183 12.41 -8.26 -6.94
N ASN A 184 13.02 -9.18 -7.70
CA ASN A 184 14.11 -8.87 -8.63
C ASN A 184 13.62 -8.58 -10.06
N GLY A 185 12.33 -8.29 -10.22
CA GLY A 185 11.64 -8.03 -11.48
C GLY A 185 11.01 -9.26 -12.13
N TRP A 186 10.20 -9.04 -13.18
CA TRP A 186 9.42 -10.08 -13.86
C TRP A 186 10.08 -10.52 -15.19
N LEU A 187 9.58 -11.62 -15.79
CA LEU A 187 10.11 -12.18 -17.04
C LEU A 187 9.88 -11.24 -18.23
N GLY A 188 10.85 -10.37 -18.51
CA GLY A 188 10.78 -9.40 -19.61
C GLY A 188 11.11 -7.97 -19.19
N GLU A 189 11.31 -7.71 -17.89
CA GLU A 189 11.70 -6.40 -17.38
C GLU A 189 13.18 -6.10 -17.63
N GLU A 190 14.07 -6.89 -17.03
CA GLU A 190 15.52 -6.75 -17.12
C GLU A 190 16.19 -8.13 -17.11
N GLU A 191 17.42 -8.25 -17.61
CA GLU A 191 18.19 -9.50 -17.53
C GLU A 191 18.32 -10.00 -16.07
N ALA A 192 18.46 -9.06 -15.13
CA ALA A 192 18.57 -9.34 -13.70
C ALA A 192 17.34 -10.09 -13.14
N SER A 193 16.17 -9.98 -13.77
CA SER A 193 14.94 -10.64 -13.33
C SER A 193 14.95 -12.16 -13.43
N THR A 194 15.88 -12.71 -14.21
CA THR A 194 16.13 -14.15 -14.29
C THR A 194 17.44 -14.57 -13.61
N SER A 195 18.11 -13.63 -12.94
CA SER A 195 19.41 -13.87 -12.31
C SER A 195 19.28 -14.97 -11.26
N PRO A 196 20.19 -15.96 -11.24
CA PRO A 196 20.14 -17.04 -10.27
C PRO A 196 20.48 -16.53 -8.85
N ILE A 197 20.07 -17.31 -7.85
CA ILE A 197 20.43 -17.08 -6.46
C ILE A 197 21.89 -17.49 -6.23
N LYS A 198 22.76 -16.49 -6.05
CA LYS A 198 24.18 -16.63 -5.67
C LYS A 198 24.36 -17.32 -4.33
N ASN A 199 23.53 -16.98 -3.34
CA ASN A 199 23.63 -17.52 -1.99
C ASN A 199 22.26 -17.96 -1.46
N LYS A 200 22.00 -19.27 -1.45
CA LYS A 200 20.73 -19.85 -0.99
C LYS A 200 20.44 -19.60 0.50
N LYS A 201 21.47 -19.39 1.33
CA LYS A 201 21.27 -19.07 2.76
C LYS A 201 20.67 -17.68 2.92
N THR A 202 21.12 -16.72 2.12
CA THR A 202 20.67 -15.33 2.20
C THR A 202 19.55 -14.97 1.23
N GLY A 203 19.42 -15.70 0.12
CA GLY A 203 18.56 -15.36 -1.02
C GLY A 203 19.17 -14.32 -1.97
N GLU A 204 20.47 -14.01 -1.88
CA GLU A 204 21.13 -12.99 -2.71
C GLU A 204 21.13 -13.41 -4.18
N PRO A 205 20.55 -12.63 -5.11
CA PRO A 205 20.70 -12.88 -6.54
C PRO A 205 22.08 -12.43 -7.06
N GLU A 206 22.56 -12.98 -8.17
CA GLU A 206 23.86 -12.58 -8.75
C GLU A 206 23.84 -11.15 -9.33
N LYS A 207 22.71 -10.74 -9.92
CA LYS A 207 22.45 -9.40 -10.48
C LYS A 207 21.19 -8.82 -9.85
N PHE A 208 21.21 -7.52 -9.56
CA PHE A 208 20.08 -6.81 -8.97
C PHE A 208 19.39 -5.95 -10.03
N SER A 209 18.08 -6.12 -10.18
CA SER A 209 17.28 -5.22 -11.02
C SER A 209 17.22 -3.81 -10.42
N SER A 210 16.79 -2.84 -11.21
CA SER A 210 16.55 -1.47 -10.72
C SER A 210 15.52 -1.44 -9.59
N SER A 211 14.42 -2.19 -9.74
CA SER A 211 13.36 -2.34 -8.74
C SER A 211 13.85 -2.99 -7.44
N PHE A 212 14.70 -4.01 -7.52
CA PHE A 212 15.27 -4.65 -6.33
C PHE A 212 16.18 -3.72 -5.53
N LYS A 213 16.98 -2.91 -6.22
CA LYS A 213 17.89 -1.94 -5.57
C LYS A 213 17.13 -0.94 -4.70
N GLN A 214 15.95 -0.52 -5.12
CA GLN A 214 15.09 0.38 -4.34
C GLN A 214 14.59 -0.27 -3.04
N LEU A 215 14.43 -1.59 -3.02
CA LEU A 215 13.97 -2.34 -1.86
C LEU A 215 15.10 -2.75 -0.90
N LEU A 216 16.38 -2.58 -1.25
CA LEU A 216 17.51 -3.02 -0.42
C LEU A 216 17.53 -2.38 0.98
N THR A 217 16.94 -1.19 1.14
CA THR A 217 16.79 -0.51 2.44
C THR A 217 15.97 -1.32 3.44
N LEU A 218 15.07 -2.21 2.98
CA LEU A 218 14.35 -3.14 3.86
C LEU A 218 15.30 -3.96 4.74
N ARG A 219 16.50 -4.28 4.25
CA ARG A 219 17.52 -5.02 5.02
C ARG A 219 17.97 -4.28 6.29
N GLN A 220 17.75 -2.97 6.36
CA GLN A 220 18.15 -2.15 7.50
C GLN A 220 16.99 -1.92 8.48
N HIS A 221 15.74 -1.96 8.02
CA HIS A 221 14.60 -1.52 8.82
C HIS A 221 13.36 -2.40 8.81
N TYR A 222 13.33 -3.53 8.08
CA TYR A 222 12.19 -4.44 8.07
C TYR A 222 11.73 -4.78 9.51
N PRO A 223 10.46 -4.59 9.87
CA PRO A 223 9.99 -4.79 11.24
C PRO A 223 10.18 -6.23 11.73
N LYS A 224 10.77 -6.39 12.91
CA LYS A 224 11.23 -7.70 13.42
C LYS A 224 10.12 -8.65 13.86
N GLN A 225 8.91 -8.13 14.06
CA GLN A 225 7.77 -8.91 14.51
C GLN A 225 7.07 -9.65 13.36
N ILE A 226 7.28 -9.24 12.10
CA ILE A 226 6.54 -9.76 10.95
C ILE A 226 6.96 -11.20 10.67
N GLN A 227 5.98 -12.08 10.54
CA GLN A 227 6.16 -13.43 10.00
C GLN A 227 5.84 -13.42 8.50
N VAL A 228 6.66 -14.09 7.70
CA VAL A 228 6.54 -14.09 6.25
C VAL A 228 6.38 -15.50 5.70
N LEU A 229 5.41 -15.65 4.81
CA LEU A 229 5.27 -16.79 3.90
C LEU A 229 5.45 -16.30 2.47
N ASN A 230 6.40 -16.87 1.74
CA ASN A 230 6.62 -16.62 0.32
C ASN A 230 6.25 -17.86 -0.49
N MET A 231 5.34 -17.71 -1.44
CA MET A 231 4.79 -18.77 -2.26
C MET A 231 5.01 -18.43 -3.73
N TYR A 232 5.49 -19.39 -4.50
CA TYR A 232 5.80 -19.18 -5.93
C TYR A 232 5.67 -20.48 -6.71
N GLY A 233 5.57 -20.35 -8.03
CA GLY A 233 5.34 -21.47 -8.93
C GLY A 233 6.52 -21.79 -9.83
N ASP A 234 6.68 -23.06 -10.16
CA ASP A 234 7.48 -23.55 -11.29
C ASP A 234 6.58 -24.44 -12.19
N LEU A 235 6.49 -24.09 -13.47
CA LEU A 235 5.74 -24.87 -14.46
C LEU A 235 6.36 -26.24 -14.75
N GLU A 236 7.62 -26.47 -14.33
CA GLU A 236 8.42 -27.66 -14.63
C GLU A 236 8.61 -27.90 -16.14
N ASP A 237 8.55 -26.83 -16.94
CA ASP A 237 8.76 -26.83 -18.39
C ASP A 237 10.19 -26.43 -18.81
N GLY A 238 11.08 -26.32 -17.82
CA GLY A 238 12.48 -25.89 -17.99
C GLY A 238 12.69 -24.38 -17.83
N SER A 239 11.62 -23.56 -17.76
CA SER A 239 11.73 -22.11 -17.57
C SER A 239 12.14 -21.69 -16.15
N LYS A 240 11.94 -22.56 -15.15
CA LYS A 240 12.11 -22.25 -13.71
C LYS A 240 11.28 -21.03 -13.30
N SER A 241 10.02 -21.03 -13.69
CA SER A 241 9.11 -19.90 -13.53
C SER A 241 7.66 -20.34 -13.51
N ASP A 242 6.79 -19.45 -13.04
CA ASP A 242 5.34 -19.61 -13.14
C ASP A 242 4.76 -19.16 -14.50
N GLY A 243 5.65 -18.85 -15.47
CA GLY A 243 5.33 -18.27 -16.77
C GLY A 243 5.33 -16.74 -16.82
N SER A 244 5.48 -16.04 -15.68
CA SER A 244 5.59 -14.57 -15.63
C SER A 244 6.69 -14.09 -14.67
N VAL A 245 7.01 -14.88 -13.65
CA VAL A 245 8.00 -14.56 -12.62
C VAL A 245 8.95 -15.74 -12.46
N ALA A 246 10.25 -15.47 -12.57
CA ALA A 246 11.27 -16.46 -12.31
C ALA A 246 11.26 -16.87 -10.83
N VAL A 247 11.46 -18.16 -10.55
CA VAL A 247 11.59 -18.69 -9.18
C VAL A 247 12.67 -17.93 -8.40
N SER A 248 13.79 -17.59 -9.04
CA SER A 248 14.87 -16.82 -8.40
C SER A 248 14.45 -15.39 -8.03
N SER A 249 13.61 -14.74 -8.83
CA SER A 249 13.07 -13.41 -8.51
C SER A 249 12.16 -13.47 -7.28
N ALA A 250 11.32 -14.50 -7.16
CA ALA A 250 10.51 -14.72 -5.96
C ALA A 250 11.36 -15.04 -4.72
N GLN A 251 12.34 -15.91 -4.85
CA GLN A 251 13.26 -16.28 -3.76
C GLN A 251 14.11 -15.10 -3.26
N SER A 252 14.37 -14.10 -4.11
CA SER A 252 15.15 -12.93 -3.74
C SER A 252 14.51 -12.10 -2.61
N TYR A 253 13.22 -12.30 -2.30
CA TYR A 253 12.58 -11.66 -1.15
C TYR A 253 13.33 -11.94 0.15
N LYS A 254 13.82 -13.18 0.31
CA LYS A 254 14.60 -13.59 1.48
C LYS A 254 15.75 -12.64 1.73
N TYR A 255 16.45 -12.20 0.68
CA TYR A 255 17.57 -11.28 0.83
C TYR A 255 17.15 -9.92 1.36
N LEU A 256 15.94 -9.44 1.06
CA LEU A 256 15.47 -8.15 1.54
C LEU A 256 15.20 -8.13 3.06
N ILE A 257 14.92 -9.29 3.66
CA ILE A 257 14.37 -9.36 5.04
C ILE A 257 15.08 -10.34 5.98
N ASN A 258 16.01 -11.14 5.46
CA ASN A 258 16.76 -12.11 6.25
C ASN A 258 17.53 -11.43 7.39
N GLY A 259 17.54 -12.08 8.56
CA GLY A 259 18.12 -11.53 9.80
C GLY A 259 17.26 -10.46 10.49
N ARG A 260 16.08 -10.14 9.94
CA ARG A 260 15.14 -9.18 10.53
C ARG A 260 13.77 -9.76 10.82
N ALA A 261 13.09 -10.30 9.80
CA ALA A 261 11.75 -10.86 9.98
C ALA A 261 11.72 -11.94 11.08
N LYS A 262 10.61 -12.04 11.82
CA LYS A 262 10.44 -13.01 12.91
C LYS A 262 10.59 -14.45 12.41
N SER A 263 10.05 -14.72 11.23
CA SER A 263 10.18 -15.99 10.53
C SER A 263 10.00 -15.77 9.03
N TYR A 264 10.61 -16.63 8.22
CA TYR A 264 10.47 -16.64 6.78
C TYR A 264 10.36 -18.08 6.29
N ARG A 265 9.26 -18.43 5.62
CA ARG A 265 9.02 -19.75 5.02
C ARG A 265 8.80 -19.58 3.52
N GLU A 266 9.33 -20.51 2.74
CA GLU A 266 9.07 -20.60 1.29
C GLU A 266 8.27 -21.87 1.00
N ILE A 267 7.35 -21.79 0.03
CA ILE A 267 6.69 -22.95 -0.55
C ILE A 267 6.70 -22.78 -2.06
N GLU A 268 7.31 -23.74 -2.74
CA GLU A 268 7.28 -23.86 -4.19
C GLU A 268 6.13 -24.79 -4.58
N PHE A 269 5.29 -24.34 -5.50
CA PHE A 269 4.26 -25.16 -6.14
C PHE A 269 4.74 -25.53 -7.53
N THR A 270 4.47 -26.75 -7.98
CA THR A 270 4.98 -27.23 -9.26
C THR A 270 3.91 -27.69 -10.23
N GLY A 271 4.26 -27.74 -11.51
CA GLY A 271 3.44 -28.21 -12.61
C GLY A 271 2.41 -27.19 -13.11
N LYS A 272 1.48 -27.64 -13.97
CA LYS A 272 0.56 -26.74 -14.71
C LYS A 272 -0.33 -25.86 -13.82
N ASN A 273 -0.59 -26.24 -12.57
CA ASN A 273 -1.39 -25.46 -11.62
C ASN A 273 -0.56 -24.47 -10.80
N ALA A 274 0.76 -24.45 -11.00
CA ALA A 274 1.67 -23.44 -10.48
C ALA A 274 1.84 -22.24 -11.43
N GLN A 275 1.08 -22.19 -12.53
CA GLN A 275 1.06 -21.03 -13.43
C GLN A 275 0.65 -19.75 -12.68
N HIS A 276 1.22 -18.62 -13.08
CA HIS A 276 1.11 -17.32 -12.42
C HIS A 276 -0.29 -16.92 -11.91
N SER A 277 -1.32 -17.02 -12.76
CA SER A 277 -2.71 -16.70 -12.41
C SER A 277 -3.47 -17.90 -11.81
N ARG A 278 -2.95 -19.11 -11.96
CA ARG A 278 -3.52 -20.31 -11.32
C ARG A 278 -3.12 -20.41 -9.85
N LEU A 279 -2.00 -19.82 -9.44
CA LEU A 279 -1.58 -19.82 -8.02
C LEU A 279 -2.66 -19.27 -7.09
N HIS A 280 -3.33 -18.18 -7.44
CA HIS A 280 -4.44 -17.63 -6.63
C HIS A 280 -5.79 -18.33 -6.88
N ARG A 281 -5.79 -19.45 -7.61
CA ARG A 281 -6.93 -20.36 -7.84
C ARG A 281 -6.55 -21.82 -7.55
N ASN A 282 -5.53 -22.03 -6.73
CA ASN A 282 -4.96 -23.34 -6.44
C ASN A 282 -5.26 -23.72 -4.98
N SER A 283 -5.96 -24.83 -4.79
CA SER A 283 -6.37 -25.28 -3.45
C SER A 283 -5.21 -25.62 -2.52
N GLN A 284 -4.03 -25.97 -3.05
CA GLN A 284 -2.83 -26.16 -2.24
C GLN A 284 -2.28 -24.82 -1.73
N VAL A 285 -2.37 -23.77 -2.55
CA VAL A 285 -2.04 -22.39 -2.15
C VAL A 285 -3.02 -21.92 -1.08
N ASP A 286 -4.33 -22.14 -1.29
CA ASP A 286 -5.35 -21.79 -0.30
C ASP A 286 -5.07 -22.45 1.06
N LYS A 287 -4.77 -23.75 1.06
CA LYS A 287 -4.46 -24.50 2.28
C LYS A 287 -3.24 -23.93 3.00
N ALA A 288 -2.14 -23.70 2.28
CA ALA A 288 -0.92 -23.13 2.86
C ALA A 288 -1.12 -21.72 3.41
N LEU A 289 -1.91 -20.91 2.70
CA LEU A 289 -2.30 -19.56 3.11
C LEU A 289 -3.14 -19.59 4.39
N ILE A 290 -4.17 -20.45 4.44
CA ILE A 290 -5.08 -20.56 5.58
C ILE A 290 -4.35 -21.04 6.83
N GLU A 291 -3.54 -22.09 6.69
CA GLU A 291 -2.72 -22.63 7.77
C GLU A 291 -1.78 -21.55 8.32
N PHE A 292 -1.07 -20.83 7.44
CA PHE A 292 -0.11 -19.82 7.88
C PHE A 292 -0.78 -18.61 8.54
N LEU A 293 -1.88 -18.10 7.97
CA LEU A 293 -2.54 -16.89 8.49
C LEU A 293 -3.31 -17.18 9.78
N TRP A 294 -4.02 -18.31 9.85
CA TRP A 294 -5.03 -18.55 10.89
C TRP A 294 -4.91 -19.89 11.62
N ASN A 295 -3.90 -20.72 11.33
CA ASN A 295 -3.67 -22.04 11.94
C ASN A 295 -4.91 -22.95 11.87
N LYS A 296 -5.55 -23.01 10.70
CA LYS A 296 -6.74 -23.81 10.40
C LYS A 296 -6.50 -24.79 9.27
#